data_AF-A0A8J7MS64-F1
#
_entry.id   AF-A0A8J7MS64-F1
#
_cell.length_a   1.000
_cell.length_b   1.000
_cell.length_c   1.000
_cell.angle_alpha   90.00
_cell.angle_beta   90.00
_cell.angle_gamma   90.00
#
_symmetry.space_group_name_H-M   'P 1'
#
loop_
_entity.id
_entity.type
_entity.pdbx_description
1 polymer ?
#
loop_
_entity_poly.entity_id
_entity_poly.type
_entity_poly.pdbx_seq_one_letter_code
_entity_poly.pdbx_strand_id
1 'polypeptide(L)'
;MKNIKQTLLLGAGLLYMTACTPEEVDPNADLKTNVVNNYCEIVYASYEDSYNKAVDLQTAINTLVATPTQTSFDGARTAWLAAREPYGQTEAYRFYDGPIDDSDGPEG
;
A
#
# COMPACT_ATOMS: atom_id res chain seq x y z
N MET A 1 -75.06 3.53 37.08
CA MET A 1 -75.67 3.45 35.72
C MET A 1 -74.50 3.37 34.74
N LYS A 2 -73.94 2.18 34.50
CA LYS A 2 -74.15 1.35 33.30
C LYS A 2 -74.11 2.16 31.98
N ASN A 3 -73.03 1.98 31.20
CA ASN A 3 -72.96 1.60 29.76
C ASN A 3 -71.60 2.03 29.16
N ILE A 4 -70.61 1.16 28.98
CA ILE A 4 -70.37 0.15 27.90
C ILE A 4 -69.56 0.72 26.69
N LYS A 5 -68.29 0.27 26.66
CA LYS A 5 -67.42 -0.17 25.55
C LYS A 5 -67.46 0.56 24.18
N GLN A 6 -66.30 1.03 23.73
CA GLN A 6 -65.70 0.61 22.46
C GLN A 6 -64.18 0.87 22.42
N THR A 7 -63.44 -0.22 22.19
CA THR A 7 -62.00 -0.31 21.92
C THR A 7 -61.73 0.12 20.48
N LEU A 8 -60.69 0.92 20.23
CA LEU A 8 -59.89 0.82 19.01
C LEU A 8 -58.46 1.30 19.31
N LEU A 9 -57.53 0.35 19.39
CA LEU A 9 -56.10 0.63 19.20
C LEU A 9 -55.90 1.09 17.75
N LEU A 10 -55.03 2.08 17.51
CA LEU A 10 -54.13 2.03 16.35
C LEU A 10 -52.93 2.94 16.63
N GLY A 11 -51.76 2.32 16.83
CA GLY A 11 -50.50 3.00 16.99
C GLY A 11 -50.10 3.71 15.69
N ALA A 12 -49.65 4.95 15.82
CA ALA A 12 -48.89 5.62 14.79
C ALA A 12 -47.48 5.00 14.75
N GLY A 13 -47.37 3.84 14.09
CA GLY A 13 -46.09 3.24 13.76
C GLY A 13 -45.36 4.14 12.77
N LEU A 14 -44.14 4.55 13.14
CA LEU A 14 -43.14 5.09 12.24
C LEU A 14 -42.98 4.12 11.05
N LEU A 15 -43.52 4.49 9.88
CA LEU A 15 -43.08 3.92 8.62
C LEU A 15 -41.83 4.69 8.16
N TYR A 16 -40.67 4.26 8.66
CA TYR A 16 -39.42 4.43 7.91
C TYR A 16 -39.53 3.52 6.69
N MET A 17 -40.00 4.06 5.58
CA MET A 17 -39.92 3.41 4.28
C MET A 17 -38.44 3.38 3.88
N THR A 18 -37.71 2.35 4.31
CA THR A 18 -36.44 1.99 3.71
C THR A 18 -36.73 1.57 2.29
N ALA A 19 -36.60 2.49 1.34
CA ALA A 19 -36.59 2.18 -0.07
C ALA A 19 -35.44 1.18 -0.28
N CYS A 20 -35.78 -0.07 -0.57
CA CYS A 20 -34.82 -1.08 -1.00
C CYS A 20 -34.39 -0.72 -2.41
N THR A 21 -33.38 0.14 -2.53
CA THR A 21 -32.55 0.19 -3.74
C THR A 21 -31.82 -1.14 -3.82
N PRO A 22 -31.93 -1.92 -4.90
CA PRO A 22 -31.05 -3.06 -5.11
C PRO A 22 -29.62 -2.56 -4.97
N GLU A 23 -28.85 -3.16 -4.06
CA GLU A 23 -27.43 -2.90 -3.98
C GLU A 23 -26.82 -3.37 -5.30
N GLU A 24 -26.30 -2.44 -6.11
CA GLU A 24 -25.53 -2.81 -7.29
C GLU A 24 -24.25 -3.50 -6.81
N VAL A 25 -24.27 -4.83 -6.80
CA VAL A 25 -23.09 -5.63 -6.53
C VAL A 25 -22.16 -5.50 -7.72
N ASP A 26 -21.02 -4.84 -7.51
CA ASP A 26 -19.96 -4.78 -8.51
C ASP A 26 -19.44 -6.20 -8.78
N PRO A 27 -19.61 -6.74 -10.00
CA PRO A 27 -19.18 -8.10 -10.32
C PRO A 27 -17.65 -8.27 -10.24
N ASN A 28 -16.89 -7.17 -10.15
CA ASN A 28 -15.44 -7.17 -10.05
C ASN A 28 -14.90 -6.84 -8.65
N ALA A 29 -15.75 -6.79 -7.61
CA ALA A 29 -15.32 -6.40 -6.27
C ALA A 29 -14.13 -7.23 -5.75
N ASP A 30 -14.18 -8.56 -5.92
CA ASP A 30 -13.10 -9.47 -5.54
C ASP A 30 -11.85 -9.25 -6.40
N LEU A 31 -12.02 -9.05 -7.70
CA LEU A 31 -10.89 -8.79 -8.62
C LEU A 31 -10.16 -7.50 -8.25
N LYS A 32 -10.89 -6.42 -7.96
CA LYS A 32 -10.30 -5.15 -7.53
C LYS A 32 -9.49 -5.30 -6.25
N THR A 33 -10.04 -6.01 -5.26
CA THR A 33 -9.35 -6.30 -3.99
C THR A 33 -8.06 -7.10 -4.23
N ASN A 34 -8.14 -8.15 -5.05
CA ASN A 34 -6.98 -9.00 -5.35
C ASN A 34 -5.89 -8.25 -6.12
N VAL A 35 -6.26 -7.36 -7.06
CA VAL A 35 -5.30 -6.51 -7.79
C VAL A 35 -4.56 -5.59 -6.83
N VAL A 36 -5.26 -4.92 -5.91
CA VAL A 36 -4.64 -4.04 -4.91
C VAL A 36 -3.71 -4.82 -3.99
N ASN A 37 -4.13 -5.98 -3.48
CA ASN A 37 -3.29 -6.81 -2.60
C ASN A 37 -2.02 -7.27 -3.30
N ASN A 38 -2.14 -7.81 -4.52
CA ASN A 38 -1.00 -8.26 -5.30
C ASN A 38 -0.06 -7.09 -5.67
N TYR A 39 -0.62 -5.92 -5.95
CA TYR A 39 0.19 -4.72 -6.16
C TYR A 39 0.99 -4.36 -4.90
N CYS A 40 0.38 -4.36 -3.72
CA CYS A 40 1.08 -4.10 -2.46
C CYS A 40 2.21 -5.10 -2.19
N GLU A 41 1.99 -6.39 -2.48
CA GLU A 41 3.02 -7.44 -2.35
C GLU A 41 4.21 -7.18 -3.28
N ILE A 42 3.95 -6.81 -4.54
CA ILE A 42 5.00 -6.46 -5.51
C ILE A 42 5.79 -5.23 -5.03
N VAL A 43 5.10 -4.17 -4.63
CA VAL A 43 5.73 -2.93 -4.15
C VAL A 43 6.63 -3.22 -2.93
N TYR A 44 6.12 -3.98 -1.96
CA TYR A 44 6.90 -4.39 -0.79
C TYR A 44 8.16 -5.17 -1.19
N ALA A 45 8.02 -6.18 -2.05
CA ALA A 45 9.15 -6.99 -2.50
C ALA A 45 10.20 -6.14 -3.26
N SER A 46 9.77 -5.21 -4.11
CA SER A 46 10.68 -4.29 -4.81
C SER A 46 11.47 -3.40 -3.84
N TYR A 47 10.82 -2.87 -2.79
CA TYR A 47 11.51 -2.08 -1.77
C TYR A 47 12.47 -2.91 -0.92
N GLU A 48 12.08 -4.14 -0.56
CA GLU A 48 12.94 -5.07 0.17
C GLU A 48 14.20 -5.41 -0.62
N ASP A 49 14.08 -5.69 -1.92
CA ASP A 49 15.22 -5.93 -2.81
C ASP A 49 16.12 -4.70 -2.93
N SER A 50 15.52 -3.51 -3.11
CA SER A 50 16.27 -2.24 -3.17
C SER A 50 17.03 -1.99 -1.87
N TYR A 51 16.40 -2.23 -0.71
CA TYR A 51 17.03 -2.08 0.60
C TYR A 51 18.19 -3.05 0.78
N ASN A 52 17.98 -4.34 0.50
CA ASN A 52 19.01 -5.37 0.65
C ASN A 52 20.24 -5.05 -0.21
N LYS A 53 20.06 -4.60 -1.46
CA LYS A 53 21.19 -4.20 -2.30
C LYS A 53 21.85 -2.90 -1.88
N ALA A 54 21.12 -1.96 -1.28
CA ALA A 54 21.72 -0.77 -0.68
C ALA A 54 22.63 -1.13 0.52
N VAL A 55 22.23 -2.12 1.34
CA VAL A 55 23.06 -2.64 2.45
C VAL A 55 24.33 -3.33 1.92
N ASP A 56 24.21 -4.14 0.87
CA ASP A 56 25.36 -4.75 0.17
C ASP A 56 26.33 -3.68 -0.35
N LEU A 57 25.80 -2.64 -1.00
CA LEU A 57 26.57 -1.50 -1.49
C LEU A 57 27.27 -0.75 -0.36
N GLN A 58 26.58 -0.49 0.75
CA GLN A 58 27.18 0.16 1.91
C GLN A 58 28.37 -0.65 2.45
N THR A 59 28.25 -1.96 2.52
CA THR A 59 29.34 -2.86 2.94
C THR A 59 30.54 -2.79 1.99
N ALA A 60 30.30 -2.77 0.67
CA ALA A 60 31.36 -2.65 -0.33
C ALA A 60 32.06 -1.28 -0.27
N ILE A 61 31.31 -0.19 -0.06
CA ILE A 61 31.86 1.15 0.12
C ILE A 61 32.71 1.22 1.40
N ASN A 62 32.24 0.66 2.51
CA ASN A 62 33.01 0.60 3.75
C ASN A 62 34.34 -0.14 3.55
N THR A 63 34.33 -1.23 2.77
CA THR A 63 35.54 -1.98 2.42
C THR A 63 36.50 -1.14 1.57
N LEU A 64 36.00 -0.42 0.56
CA LEU A 64 36.79 0.50 -0.25
C LEU A 64 37.43 1.61 0.58
N VAL A 65 36.67 2.22 1.49
CA VAL A 65 37.16 3.30 2.37
C VAL A 65 38.24 2.78 3.32
N ALA A 66 38.05 1.59 3.89
CA ALA A 66 39.03 0.98 4.78
C ALA A 66 40.31 0.52 4.05
N THR A 67 40.17 0.02 2.82
CA THR A 67 41.27 -0.60 2.06
C THR A 67 41.27 -0.12 0.60
N PRO A 68 41.70 1.12 0.32
CA PRO A 68 41.55 1.74 -0.99
C PRO A 68 42.49 1.14 -2.03
N THR A 69 42.01 0.09 -2.71
CA THR A 69 42.71 -0.67 -3.73
C THR A 69 41.84 -0.84 -4.97
N GLN A 70 42.45 -1.17 -6.12
CA GLN A 70 41.69 -1.42 -7.35
C GLN A 70 40.63 -2.51 -7.15
N THR A 71 40.96 -3.60 -6.47
CA THR A 71 40.01 -4.68 -6.16
C THR A 71 38.82 -4.19 -5.34
N SER A 72 39.05 -3.41 -4.28
CA SER A 72 37.96 -2.85 -3.48
C SER A 72 37.09 -1.85 -4.25
N PHE A 73 37.70 -1.09 -5.16
CA PHE A 73 37.00 -0.14 -6.02
C PHE A 73 36.11 -0.87 -7.02
N ASP A 74 36.62 -1.96 -7.62
CA ASP A 74 35.85 -2.82 -8.54
C ASP A 74 34.68 -3.50 -7.82
N GLY A 75 34.88 -3.91 -6.57
CA GLY A 75 33.82 -4.43 -5.69
C GLY A 75 32.71 -3.40 -5.46
N ALA A 76 33.06 -2.18 -5.07
CA ALA A 76 32.09 -1.10 -4.88
C ALA A 76 31.34 -0.75 -6.18
N ARG A 77 32.02 -0.70 -7.34
CA ARG A 77 31.38 -0.47 -8.65
C ARG A 77 30.35 -1.55 -8.98
N THR A 78 30.71 -2.82 -8.75
CA THR A 78 29.82 -3.95 -9.00
C THR A 78 28.60 -3.90 -8.09
N ALA A 79 28.80 -3.62 -6.79
CA ALA A 79 27.70 -3.47 -5.84
C ALA A 79 26.78 -2.30 -6.19
N TRP A 80 27.34 -1.19 -6.71
CA TRP A 80 26.54 -0.03 -7.13
C TRP A 80 25.61 -0.38 -8.30
N LEU A 81 26.13 -1.07 -9.32
CA LEU A 81 25.31 -1.55 -10.43
C LEU A 81 24.19 -2.47 -9.94
N ALA A 82 24.52 -3.42 -9.05
CA ALA A 82 23.54 -4.34 -8.49
C ALA A 82 22.47 -3.65 -7.63
N ALA A 83 22.80 -2.55 -6.94
CA ALA A 83 21.85 -1.78 -6.15
C ALA A 83 20.97 -0.86 -7.00
N ARG A 84 21.50 -0.35 -8.12
CA ARG A 84 20.74 0.56 -8.99
C ARG A 84 19.58 -0.15 -9.71
N GLU A 85 19.74 -1.42 -10.08
CA GLU A 85 18.71 -2.19 -10.78
C GLU A 85 17.37 -2.29 -10.01
N PRO A 86 17.31 -2.81 -8.76
CA PRO A 86 16.04 -2.90 -8.02
C PRO A 86 15.50 -1.52 -7.63
N TYR A 87 16.36 -0.54 -7.30
CA TYR A 87 15.89 0.81 -7.03
C TYR A 87 15.21 1.43 -8.26
N GLY A 88 15.73 1.21 -9.47
CA GLY A 88 15.11 1.73 -10.69
C GLY A 88 13.67 1.24 -10.89
N GLN A 89 13.34 0.02 -10.43
CA GLN A 89 11.98 -0.51 -10.51
C GLN A 89 11.02 0.21 -9.55
N THR A 90 11.52 0.71 -8.42
CA THR A 90 10.68 1.43 -7.45
C THR A 90 10.25 2.81 -7.93
N GLU A 91 10.89 3.35 -8.97
CA GLU A 91 10.51 4.64 -9.57
C GLU A 91 9.08 4.61 -10.16
N ALA A 92 8.53 3.42 -10.46
CA ALA A 92 7.14 3.23 -10.87
C ALA A 92 6.12 3.53 -9.75
N TYR A 93 6.59 3.62 -8.50
CA TYR A 93 5.80 3.75 -7.28
C TYR A 93 5.83 5.17 -6.70
N ARG A 94 6.16 6.16 -7.53
CA ARG A 94 6.24 7.58 -7.14
C ARG A 94 5.01 8.35 -7.59
N PHE A 95 4.81 9.52 -6.97
CA PHE A 95 3.82 10.55 -7.28
C PHE A 95 2.38 10.19 -6.86
N TYR A 96 2.22 9.56 -5.71
CA TYR A 96 0.91 9.27 -5.12
C TYR A 96 0.86 9.42 -3.60
N ASP A 97 1.73 10.25 -3.02
CA ASP A 97 1.85 10.50 -1.56
C ASP A 97 2.10 9.19 -0.80
N GLY A 98 3.02 8.38 -1.30
CA GLY A 98 3.49 7.16 -0.66
C GLY A 98 4.68 7.42 0.27
N PRO A 99 5.30 6.37 0.83
CA PRO A 99 6.36 6.51 1.83
C PRO A 99 7.63 7.25 1.38
N ILE A 100 7.79 7.50 0.08
CA ILE A 100 8.94 8.23 -0.50
C ILE A 100 8.60 9.71 -0.67
N ASP A 101 7.37 10.02 -1.07
CA ASP A 101 6.95 11.29 -1.63
C ASP A 101 5.73 11.90 -0.91
N ASP A 102 5.41 11.41 0.29
CA ASP A 102 4.53 12.09 1.23
C ASP A 102 5.24 13.23 1.95
N SER A 103 4.46 14.14 2.56
CA SER A 103 4.95 15.38 3.18
C SER A 103 5.97 15.21 4.31
N ASP A 104 6.05 14.01 4.87
CA ASP A 104 7.00 13.64 5.93
C ASP A 104 8.10 12.68 5.39
N GLY A 105 8.06 12.37 4.10
CA GLY A 105 8.91 11.43 3.40
C GLY A 105 10.25 12.01 2.97
N PRO A 106 11.19 11.15 2.52
CA PRO A 106 12.52 11.58 2.12
C PRO A 106 12.53 12.51 0.90
N GLU A 107 11.47 12.55 0.10
CA GLU A 107 11.43 13.26 -1.18
C GLU A 107 10.16 14.13 -1.42
N GLY A 108 9.31 14.42 -0.43
CA GLY A 108 8.17 15.32 -0.70
C GLY A 108 7.23 15.69 0.44
#